data_AF-A0A922EYU3-F1
#
_entry.id   AF-A0A922EYU3-F1
#
_cell.length_a   1.000
_cell.length_b   1.000
_cell.length_c   1.000
_cell.angle_alpha   90.00
_cell.angle_beta   90.00
_cell.angle_gamma   90.00
#
_symmetry.space_group_name_H-M   'P 1'
#
loop_
_entity.id
_entity.type
_entity.pdbx_description
1 polymer ?
#
loop_
_entity_poly.entity_id
_entity_poly.type
_entity_poly.pdbx_seq_one_letter_code
_entity_poly.pdbx_strand_id
1 'polypeptide(L)'
;MTEVVVCLAFNSKKAHLVVLSIEIYAFVEVNEATMSASSLAAEAVWKDIESTRSVTDDQLSILHFLFGKNFERATRIVDQRGVKRISGEPSGRFVFQVVGESQRKEEYFCFAENYCACYSFFYDIVNRGEQLCCKHQLAARLALSLGVFIEVKVSDEQLAVLLSKL
;
A
#
# COMPACT_ATOMS: atom_id res chain seq x y z
N MET A 1 19.19 0.49 18.04
CA MET A 1 18.52 -0.33 17.00
C MET A 1 17.57 0.60 16.29
N THR A 2 18.07 1.24 15.23
CA THR A 2 17.40 2.32 14.50
C THR A 2 16.80 1.73 13.23
N GLU A 3 15.49 1.82 13.08
CA GLU A 3 14.81 1.53 11.83
C GLU A 3 15.21 2.59 10.79
N VAL A 4 15.91 2.17 9.74
CA VAL A 4 16.23 3.01 8.60
C VAL A 4 15.08 2.84 7.60
N VAL A 5 14.09 3.73 7.67
CA VAL A 5 13.07 3.86 6.62
C VAL A 5 13.70 4.65 5.48
N VAL A 6 14.13 3.95 4.42
CA VAL A 6 14.60 4.58 3.18
C VAL A 6 13.38 5.00 2.36
N CYS A 7 12.94 6.25 2.52
CA CYS A 7 11.98 6.86 1.59
C CYS A 7 12.72 7.40 0.36
N LEU A 8 12.65 6.67 -0.76
CA LEU A 8 13.10 7.17 -2.06
C LEU A 8 12.03 8.12 -2.63
N ALA A 9 12.31 9.42 -2.62
CA ALA A 9 11.53 10.40 -3.36
C ALA A 9 11.96 10.40 -4.83
N PHE A 10 11.15 9.80 -5.72
CA PHE A 10 11.35 9.87 -7.17
C PHE A 10 10.66 11.11 -7.76
N ASN A 11 11.43 12.01 -8.39
CA ASN A 11 10.90 13.08 -9.23
C ASN A 11 11.40 12.90 -10.67
N SER A 12 10.48 12.81 -11.64
CA SER A 12 10.70 12.17 -12.95
C SER A 12 11.51 12.95 -13.98
N LYS A 13 12.21 14.03 -13.61
CA LYS A 13 13.01 14.80 -14.57
C LYS A 13 14.31 15.29 -13.92
N LYS A 14 15.40 14.58 -14.26
CA LYS A 14 16.81 14.78 -13.92
C LYS A 14 17.27 14.17 -12.60
N ALA A 15 18.13 13.15 -12.73
CA ALA A 15 19.02 12.70 -11.68
C ALA A 15 20.03 13.82 -11.36
N HIS A 16 19.69 14.65 -10.38
CA HIS A 16 20.69 15.41 -9.63
C HIS A 16 20.70 14.84 -8.22
N LEU A 17 21.89 14.46 -7.76
CA LEU A 17 22.17 14.19 -6.36
C LEU A 17 22.01 15.51 -5.60
N VAL A 18 20.78 15.86 -5.24
CA VAL A 18 20.56 16.98 -4.32
C VAL A 18 20.68 16.39 -2.93
N VAL A 19 21.80 16.70 -2.27
CA VAL A 19 21.91 16.57 -0.82
C VAL A 19 20.92 17.58 -0.23
N LEU A 20 19.64 17.19 -0.12
CA LEU A 20 18.64 17.93 0.62
C LEU A 20 18.80 17.57 2.10
N SER A 21 19.84 18.16 2.68
CA SER A 21 19.98 18.32 4.12
C SER A 21 18.75 19.06 4.66
N ILE A 22 18.13 18.46 5.68
CA ILE A 22 17.26 19.09 6.70
C ILE A 22 15.73 19.15 6.43
N GLU A 23 15.21 19.18 5.19
CA GLU A 23 13.75 19.32 4.99
C GLU A 23 12.93 18.00 4.98
N ILE A 24 13.56 16.84 4.80
CA ILE A 24 12.84 15.55 4.78
C ILE A 24 12.51 15.05 6.20
N TYR A 25 13.30 15.41 7.21
CA TYR A 25 13.05 15.00 8.60
C TYR A 25 11.74 15.57 9.16
N ALA A 26 11.28 16.71 8.65
CA ALA A 26 10.01 17.31 9.07
C ALA A 26 8.77 16.62 8.47
N PHE A 27 8.89 15.87 7.37
CA PHE A 27 7.71 15.22 6.75
C PHE A 27 7.33 13.90 7.44
N VAL A 28 8.29 13.24 8.11
CA VAL A 28 8.04 12.02 8.87
C VAL A 28 7.43 12.33 10.25
N GLU A 29 7.80 13.44 10.89
CA GLU A 29 7.22 13.85 12.19
C GLU A 29 5.81 14.46 12.11
N VAL A 30 5.34 14.90 10.94
CA VAL A 30 4.00 15.55 10.82
C VAL A 30 2.85 14.54 10.68
N ASN A 31 3.11 13.28 10.28
CA ASN A 31 2.03 12.30 10.06
C ASN A 31 1.68 11.45 11.29
N GLU A 32 2.41 11.55 12.40
CA GLU A 32 2.10 10.79 13.62
C GLU A 32 1.02 11.49 14.49
N ALA A 33 0.71 12.77 14.23
CA ALA A 33 -0.04 13.61 15.17
C ALA A 33 -1.50 13.93 14.82
N THR A 34 -2.03 13.54 13.65
CA THR A 34 -3.46 13.73 13.31
C THR A 34 -4.04 12.54 12.56
N MET A 35 -4.16 11.40 13.25
CA MET A 35 -5.07 10.34 12.82
C MET A 35 -6.48 10.91 12.68
N SER A 36 -6.96 11.07 11.44
CA SER A 36 -8.35 11.48 11.20
C SER A 36 -9.30 10.46 11.83
N ALA A 37 -10.49 10.90 12.25
CA ALA A 37 -11.52 9.96 12.75
C ALA A 37 -11.81 8.84 11.74
N SER A 38 -11.73 9.15 10.44
CA SER A 38 -11.86 8.19 9.34
C SER A 38 -10.78 7.12 9.32
N SER A 39 -9.51 7.45 9.63
CA SER A 39 -8.43 6.47 9.66
C SER A 39 -8.54 5.54 10.88
N LEU A 40 -8.95 6.07 12.03
CA LEU A 40 -9.24 5.25 13.23
C LEU A 40 -10.41 4.29 12.98
N ALA A 41 -11.48 4.77 12.36
CA ALA A 41 -12.62 3.93 12.02
C ALA A 41 -12.24 2.82 11.03
N ALA A 42 -11.45 3.14 10.00
CA ALA A 42 -10.93 2.14 9.07
C ALA A 42 -10.08 1.09 9.79
N GLU A 43 -9.16 1.51 10.67
CA GLU A 43 -8.31 0.58 11.42
C GLU A 43 -9.07 -0.41 12.29
N ALA A 44 -10.11 0.06 12.98
CA ALA A 44 -10.94 -0.81 13.79
C ALA A 44 -11.58 -1.91 12.93
N VAL A 45 -12.10 -1.54 11.75
CA VAL A 45 -12.71 -2.49 10.81
C VAL A 45 -11.66 -3.47 10.26
N TRP A 46 -10.47 -2.99 9.88
CA TRP A 46 -9.42 -3.87 9.36
C TRP A 46 -8.96 -4.92 10.36
N LYS A 47 -8.79 -4.53 11.63
CA LYS A 47 -8.42 -5.47 12.70
C LYS A 47 -9.49 -6.52 12.94
N ASP A 48 -10.76 -6.13 12.87
CA ASP A 48 -11.88 -7.06 13.03
C ASP A 48 -11.93 -8.09 11.89
N ILE A 49 -11.79 -7.63 10.62
CA ILE A 49 -11.70 -8.51 9.44
C ILE A 49 -10.51 -9.45 9.55
N GLU A 50 -9.33 -8.96 9.95
CA GLU A 50 -8.14 -9.79 10.10
C GLU A 50 -8.31 -10.87 11.19
N SER A 51 -9.00 -10.52 12.28
CA SER A 51 -9.24 -11.45 13.39
C SER A 51 -10.20 -12.59 13.01
N THR A 52 -11.22 -12.29 12.20
CA THR A 52 -12.23 -13.26 11.78
C THR A 52 -11.88 -13.96 10.47
N ARG A 53 -10.93 -13.41 9.70
CA ARG A 53 -10.64 -13.81 8.30
C ARG A 53 -11.88 -13.80 7.40
N SER A 54 -12.84 -12.94 7.72
CA SER A 54 -14.11 -12.82 7.01
C SER A 54 -14.54 -11.36 6.96
N VAL A 55 -15.40 -11.01 6.00
CA VAL A 55 -15.93 -9.65 5.88
C VAL A 55 -17.46 -9.69 5.86
N THR A 56 -18.10 -8.80 6.62
CA THR A 56 -19.55 -8.64 6.66
C THR A 56 -20.02 -7.49 5.75
N ASP A 57 -21.30 -7.48 5.38
CA ASP A 57 -21.88 -6.42 4.55
C ASP A 57 -21.79 -5.03 5.22
N ASP A 58 -21.90 -4.98 6.55
CA ASP A 58 -21.73 -3.73 7.31
C ASP A 58 -20.29 -3.22 7.23
N GLN A 59 -19.29 -4.12 7.38
CA GLN A 59 -17.88 -3.76 7.23
C GLN A 59 -17.58 -3.29 5.80
N LEU A 60 -18.11 -3.97 4.77
CA LEU A 60 -18.00 -3.55 3.37
C LEU A 60 -18.62 -2.16 3.15
N SER A 61 -19.78 -1.91 3.75
CA SER A 61 -20.48 -0.63 3.64
C SER A 61 -19.71 0.51 4.31
N ILE A 62 -19.12 0.27 5.49
CA ILE A 62 -18.27 1.24 6.18
C ILE A 62 -17.02 1.56 5.35
N LEU A 63 -16.32 0.53 4.86
CA LEU A 63 -15.13 0.71 4.05
C LEU A 63 -15.44 1.42 2.73
N HIS A 64 -16.56 1.09 2.09
CA HIS A 64 -17.03 1.80 0.90
C HIS A 64 -17.38 3.27 1.21
N PHE A 65 -17.98 3.56 2.37
CA PHE A 65 -18.24 4.94 2.78
C PHE A 65 -16.94 5.74 2.97
N LEU A 66 -15.92 5.14 3.58
CA LEU A 66 -14.65 5.81 3.88
C LEU A 66 -13.76 6.02 2.63
N PHE A 67 -13.75 5.07 1.71
CA PHE A 67 -12.79 5.05 0.59
C PHE A 67 -13.45 5.17 -0.80
N GLY A 68 -14.78 5.11 -0.87
CA GLY A 68 -15.58 5.28 -2.08
C GLY A 68 -15.16 4.37 -3.24
N LYS A 69 -15.03 4.96 -4.42
CA LYS A 69 -14.70 4.26 -5.67
C LYS A 69 -13.35 3.52 -5.63
N ASN A 70 -12.42 3.95 -4.77
CA ASN A 70 -11.15 3.24 -4.62
C ASN A 70 -11.35 1.87 -3.97
N PHE A 71 -12.29 1.74 -3.03
CA PHE A 71 -12.63 0.48 -2.42
C PHE A 71 -13.42 -0.44 -3.35
N GLU A 72 -14.39 0.11 -4.10
CA GLU A 72 -15.12 -0.67 -5.11
C GLU A 72 -14.19 -1.30 -6.17
N ARG A 73 -13.13 -0.58 -6.55
CA ARG A 73 -12.10 -1.12 -7.47
C ARG A 73 -11.18 -2.11 -6.78
N ALA A 74 -10.85 -1.87 -5.50
CA ALA A 74 -10.02 -2.77 -4.72
C ALA A 74 -10.65 -4.15 -4.56
N THR A 75 -11.96 -4.23 -4.27
CA THR A 75 -12.67 -5.51 -4.14
C THR A 75 -12.62 -6.30 -5.46
N ARG A 76 -12.84 -5.63 -6.61
CA ARG A 76 -12.73 -6.26 -7.94
C ARG A 76 -11.33 -6.83 -8.21
N ILE A 77 -10.28 -6.14 -7.80
CA ILE A 77 -8.89 -6.63 -7.92
C ILE A 77 -8.71 -7.91 -7.10
N VAL A 78 -9.24 -7.94 -5.88
CA VAL A 78 -9.17 -9.12 -5.00
C VAL A 78 -9.98 -10.29 -5.58
N ASP A 79 -11.20 -10.05 -6.05
CA ASP A 79 -12.07 -11.06 -6.67
C ASP A 79 -11.41 -11.72 -7.89
N GLN A 80 -10.67 -10.92 -8.67
CA GLN A 80 -9.92 -11.39 -9.84
C GLN A 80 -8.57 -12.04 -9.51
N ARG A 81 -8.28 -12.27 -8.23
CA ARG A 81 -6.99 -12.79 -7.73
C ARG A 81 -5.79 -11.95 -8.18
N GLY A 82 -5.99 -10.63 -8.26
CA GLY A 82 -5.03 -9.66 -8.74
C GLY A 82 -3.93 -9.26 -7.73
N VAL A 83 -3.84 -9.92 -6.58
CA VAL A 83 -2.89 -9.60 -5.51
C VAL A 83 -1.92 -10.76 -5.31
N LYS A 84 -0.62 -10.47 -5.45
CA LYS A 84 0.48 -11.36 -5.09
C LYS A 84 1.21 -10.81 -3.88
N ARG A 85 1.56 -11.69 -2.94
CA ARG A 85 2.48 -11.39 -1.84
C ARG A 85 3.82 -12.04 -2.18
N ILE A 86 4.87 -11.23 -2.29
CA ILE A 86 6.22 -11.71 -2.56
C ILE A 86 7.01 -11.64 -1.26
N SER A 87 7.32 -12.80 -0.68
CA SER A 87 8.04 -12.93 0.59
C SER A 87 9.48 -13.39 0.39
N GLY A 88 10.42 -12.69 1.02
CA GLY A 88 11.83 -13.07 1.08
C GLY A 88 12.08 -14.08 2.20
N GLU A 89 12.84 -15.13 1.91
CA GLU A 89 13.33 -16.07 2.91
C GLU A 89 14.85 -15.90 3.13
N PRO A 90 15.34 -15.97 4.38
CA PRO A 90 14.62 -16.30 5.61
C PRO A 90 13.96 -15.11 6.32
N SER A 91 14.13 -13.86 5.86
CA SER A 91 13.69 -12.69 6.64
C SER A 91 12.18 -12.57 6.89
N GLY A 92 11.35 -13.17 6.03
CA GLY A 92 9.89 -13.03 6.07
C GLY A 92 9.39 -11.66 5.64
N ARG A 93 10.27 -10.74 5.22
CA ARG A 93 9.88 -9.45 4.65
C ARG A 93 9.11 -9.67 3.36
N PHE A 94 8.13 -8.82 3.08
CA PHE A 94 7.33 -8.98 1.89
C PHE A 94 6.90 -7.64 1.28
N VAL A 95 6.58 -7.71 0.00
CA VAL A 95 5.95 -6.63 -0.76
C VAL A 95 4.77 -7.22 -1.53
N PHE A 96 3.74 -6.42 -1.76
CA PHE A 96 2.65 -6.83 -2.64
C PHE A 96 2.93 -6.39 -4.07
N GLN A 97 2.51 -7.23 -5.00
CA GLN A 97 2.42 -6.89 -6.41
C GLN A 97 0.95 -7.00 -6.81
N VAL A 98 0.37 -5.87 -7.21
CA VAL A 98 -1.07 -5.72 -7.46
C VAL A 98 -1.31 -5.32 -8.89
N VAL A 99 -2.19 -6.04 -9.57
CA VAL A 99 -2.56 -5.74 -10.96
C VAL A 99 -3.33 -4.42 -11.05
N GLY A 100 -2.99 -3.63 -12.06
CA GLY A 100 -3.78 -2.49 -12.50
C GLY A 100 -4.97 -2.93 -13.34
N GLU A 101 -6.04 -2.15 -13.30
CA GLU A 101 -7.22 -2.33 -14.16
C GLU A 101 -7.01 -1.81 -15.61
N SER A 102 -5.81 -1.32 -15.94
CA SER A 102 -5.53 -0.81 -17.27
C SER A 102 -5.43 -1.95 -18.28
N GLN A 103 -5.77 -1.69 -19.54
CA GLN A 103 -5.66 -2.68 -20.63
C GLN A 103 -4.23 -3.23 -20.82
N ARG A 104 -3.23 -2.51 -20.30
CA ARG A 104 -1.81 -2.87 -20.39
C ARG A 104 -1.39 -3.93 -19.37
N LYS A 105 -2.28 -4.34 -18.45
CA LYS A 105 -1.99 -5.31 -17.37
C LYS A 105 -0.72 -4.94 -16.59
N GLU A 106 -0.56 -3.64 -16.31
CA GLU A 106 0.55 -3.16 -15.50
C GLU A 106 0.41 -3.70 -14.07
N GLU A 107 1.52 -4.12 -13.47
CA GLU A 107 1.56 -4.54 -12.08
C GLU A 107 2.28 -3.47 -11.26
N TYR A 108 1.72 -3.10 -10.11
CA TYR A 108 2.29 -2.11 -9.20
C TYR A 108 2.74 -2.78 -7.92
N PHE A 109 3.93 -2.41 -7.46
CA PHE A 109 4.37 -2.78 -6.13
C PHE A 109 3.74 -1.88 -5.08
N CYS A 110 3.31 -2.47 -3.96
CA CYS A 110 2.78 -1.73 -2.83
C CYS A 110 3.13 -2.35 -1.48
N PHE A 111 3.21 -1.47 -0.50
CA PHE A 111 3.12 -1.77 0.92
C PHE A 111 1.74 -1.30 1.37
N ALA A 112 0.90 -2.21 1.87
CA ALA A 112 -0.53 -2.01 2.06
C ALA A 112 -0.89 -0.71 2.81
N GLU A 113 -0.07 -0.33 3.79
CA GLU A 113 -0.32 0.85 4.63
C GLU A 113 0.49 2.08 4.19
N ASN A 114 1.67 1.89 3.62
CA ASN A 114 2.68 2.96 3.57
C ASN A 114 2.95 3.52 2.16
N TYR A 115 2.84 2.70 1.10
CA TYR A 115 3.32 3.10 -0.21
C TYR A 115 2.69 2.31 -1.36
N CYS A 116 2.51 2.96 -2.50
CA CYS A 116 2.23 2.29 -3.76
C CYS A 116 2.90 3.01 -4.93
N ALA A 117 3.49 2.25 -5.86
CA ALA A 117 4.14 2.78 -7.06
C ALA A 117 3.15 3.34 -8.12
N CYS A 118 1.84 3.31 -7.86
CA CYS A 118 0.84 3.81 -8.81
C CYS A 118 0.75 5.35 -8.81
N TYR A 119 0.40 5.91 -9.97
CA TYR A 119 0.28 7.37 -10.15
C TYR A 119 -0.69 8.03 -9.16
N SER A 120 -1.85 7.42 -8.89
CA SER A 120 -2.84 7.96 -7.94
C SER A 120 -2.33 8.06 -6.51
N PHE A 121 -1.41 7.20 -6.08
CA PHE A 121 -0.83 7.30 -4.74
C PHE A 121 -0.05 8.61 -4.59
N PHE A 122 0.87 8.86 -5.53
CA PHE A 122 1.67 10.08 -5.51
C PHE A 122 0.80 11.34 -5.65
N TYR A 123 -0.18 11.32 -6.56
CA TYR A 123 -0.94 12.52 -6.88
C TYR A 123 -2.09 12.79 -5.90
N ASP A 124 -2.96 11.81 -5.65
CA ASP A 124 -4.21 12.01 -4.90
C ASP A 124 -3.97 11.98 -3.38
N ILE A 125 -2.95 11.25 -2.91
CA ILE A 125 -2.69 11.02 -1.49
C ILE A 125 -1.52 11.88 -1.01
N VAL A 126 -0.33 11.72 -1.60
CA VAL A 126 0.87 12.43 -1.13
C VAL A 126 0.81 13.91 -1.45
N ASN A 127 0.50 14.27 -2.69
CA ASN A 127 0.54 15.67 -3.13
C ASN A 127 -0.72 16.45 -2.72
N ARG A 128 -1.90 15.86 -2.87
CA ARG A 128 -3.17 16.55 -2.61
C ARG A 128 -3.80 16.27 -1.25
N GLY A 129 -3.51 15.12 -0.63
CA GLY A 129 -4.20 14.69 0.59
C GLY A 129 -5.71 14.51 0.43
N GLU A 130 -6.21 14.34 -0.81
CA GLU A 130 -7.63 14.22 -1.13
C GLU A 130 -8.17 12.81 -0.87
N GLN A 131 -7.28 11.82 -0.81
CA GLN A 131 -7.60 10.41 -0.62
C GLN A 131 -6.74 9.82 0.49
N LEU A 132 -7.29 8.89 1.27
CA LEU A 132 -6.56 8.19 2.33
C LEU A 132 -5.67 7.06 1.78
N CYS A 133 -6.18 6.33 0.79
CA CYS A 133 -5.52 5.16 0.21
C CYS A 133 -5.84 5.04 -1.27
N CYS A 134 -4.90 4.51 -2.05
CA CYS A 134 -5.20 4.15 -3.43
C CYS A 134 -5.88 2.78 -3.47
N LYS A 135 -6.54 2.46 -4.57
CA LYS A 135 -7.18 1.15 -4.75
C LYS A 135 -6.24 -0.04 -4.57
N HIS A 136 -4.95 0.09 -4.93
CA HIS A 136 -3.99 -1.02 -4.80
C HIS A 136 -3.57 -1.26 -3.35
N GLN A 137 -3.44 -0.20 -2.53
CA GLN A 137 -3.23 -0.33 -1.08
C GLN A 137 -4.42 -1.03 -0.43
N LEU A 138 -5.64 -0.60 -0.77
CA LEU A 138 -6.87 -1.21 -0.27
C LEU A 138 -7.01 -2.67 -0.71
N ALA A 139 -6.65 -3.00 -1.95
CA ALA A 139 -6.69 -4.38 -2.45
C ALA A 139 -5.69 -5.27 -1.70
N ALA A 140 -4.44 -4.80 -1.55
CA ALA A 140 -3.42 -5.51 -0.80
C ALA A 140 -3.82 -5.72 0.67
N ARG A 141 -4.40 -4.69 1.29
CA ARG A 141 -4.86 -4.73 2.67
C ARG A 141 -6.01 -5.72 2.86
N LEU A 142 -7.04 -5.62 2.01
CA LEU A 142 -8.19 -6.54 2.04
C LEU A 142 -7.74 -7.99 1.81
N ALA A 143 -6.88 -8.23 0.81
CA ALA A 143 -6.34 -9.54 0.54
C ALA A 143 -5.53 -10.10 1.73
N LEU A 144 -4.71 -9.27 2.38
CA LEU A 144 -3.92 -9.64 3.55
C LEU A 144 -4.83 -10.03 4.74
N SER A 145 -5.81 -9.17 5.06
CA SER A 145 -6.75 -9.41 6.16
C SER A 145 -7.54 -10.70 5.94
N LEU A 146 -8.04 -10.94 4.72
CA LEU A 146 -8.78 -12.15 4.38
C LEU A 146 -7.89 -13.39 4.16
N GLY A 147 -6.58 -13.22 3.95
CA GLY A 147 -5.68 -14.32 3.57
C GLY A 147 -5.88 -14.81 2.13
N VAL A 148 -6.39 -13.96 1.24
CA VAL A 148 -6.72 -14.29 -0.16
C VAL A 148 -5.77 -13.60 -1.13
N PHE A 149 -4.57 -14.14 -1.26
CA PHE A 149 -3.54 -13.67 -2.20
C PHE A 149 -2.74 -14.84 -2.76
N ILE A 150 -1.99 -14.58 -3.82
CA ILE A 150 -1.03 -15.53 -4.37
C ILE A 150 0.31 -15.35 -3.63
N GLU A 151 0.75 -16.35 -2.88
CA GLU A 151 2.04 -16.32 -2.20
C GLU A 151 3.18 -16.71 -3.16
N VAL A 152 4.24 -15.89 -3.20
CA VAL A 152 5.44 -16.10 -4.00
C VAL A 152 6.65 -15.98 -3.09
N LYS A 153 7.38 -17.08 -2.92
CA LYS A 153 8.60 -17.11 -2.10
C LYS A 153 9.84 -16.90 -2.96
N VAL A 154 10.72 -16.01 -2.52
CA VAL A 154 11.99 -15.68 -3.18
C VAL A 154 13.11 -15.58 -2.15
N SER A 155 14.37 -15.58 -2.58
CA SER A 155 15.48 -15.28 -1.66
C SER A 155 15.46 -13.80 -1.26
N ASP A 156 16.05 -13.47 -0.11
CA ASP A 156 16.18 -12.08 0.33
C ASP A 156 16.95 -11.20 -0.69
N GLU A 157 17.92 -11.77 -1.41
CA GLU A 157 18.66 -11.08 -2.47
C GLU A 157 17.75 -10.78 -3.67
N GLN A 158 16.91 -11.73 -4.07
CA GLN A 158 15.94 -11.53 -5.15
C GLN A 158 14.91 -10.48 -4.76
N LEU A 159 14.40 -10.51 -3.53
CA LEU A 159 13.49 -9.50 -3.01
C LEU A 159 14.15 -8.11 -3.04
N ALA A 160 15.41 -8.00 -2.61
CA ALA A 160 16.15 -6.74 -2.65
C ALA A 160 16.30 -6.19 -4.09
N VAL A 161 16.57 -7.06 -5.08
CA VAL A 161 16.65 -6.68 -6.50
C VAL A 161 15.31 -6.23 -7.07
N LEU A 162 14.19 -6.80 -6.61
CA LEU A 162 12.86 -6.32 -6.99
C LEU A 162 12.60 -4.92 -6.42
N LEU A 163 12.94 -4.72 -5.13
CA LEU A 163 12.72 -3.46 -4.43
C LEU A 163 13.66 -2.34 -4.91
N SER A 164 14.85 -2.66 -5.43
CA SER A 164 15.78 -1.66 -5.96
C SER A 164 15.30 -0.98 -7.25
N LYS A 165 14.19 -1.44 -7.82
CA LYS A 165 13.58 -0.91 -9.05
C LYS A 165 12.35 -0.04 -8.78
N LEU A 166 11.99 0.12 -7.51
CA LEU A 166 10.93 1.03 -7.05
C LEU A 166 11.37 2.48 -7.08
#